data_AF-A0A7Y9JSS8-F1
#
_entry.id   AF-A0A7Y9JSS8-F1
#
_cell.length_a   1.000
_cell.length_b   1.000
_cell.length_c   1.000
_cell.angle_alpha   90.00
_cell.angle_beta   90.00
_cell.angle_gamma   90.00
#
_symmetry.space_group_name_H-M   'P 1'
#
loop_
_entity.id
_entity.type
_entity.pdbx_description
1 polymer ?
#
loop_
_entity_poly.entity_id
_entity_poly.type
_entity_poly.pdbx_seq_one_letter_code
_entity_poly.pdbx_strand_id
1 'polypeptide(L)'
;MHLGAARPCRQPTPRPRRLLLVLATAATLLAVPVPALAGVEDPVPPGPPGPPAPSATVLEASAPARYAGDAVPVRLVLTGAAGAPVTGAPLRLERRVGGAWSEVPVTATDESGAATAQVEAARAPKDNRVRATYDGDETHEGSSTGLVRLALRRRNADVRLRGPGSVVDEQSVVLRVRVTTGAGDPVEGPVQLLRRAGRRWVEERALRLDERGRADAEVAPRVDTRYRARLAQRPWLARGTSTVHRLDNRPPGTPVRLPAGAPSPRRSLPAQARAVGEGPNAEVSRIPGGVWKQMTGRSWHAGCPVGRDSLRLLRINYWGYDGYRHRGELVAHADAVGRMSRALSGMYARELPIRSMYRVDRFGWSKRLQGADDHASMAAGNTSAFNCRQVVGRPGVRSPHSWGRSLDLNPWENPYRTSGGWLPTGWWVGRDHPEVAWRSGSHAVVALLRTHTLRWTYGTADAHHFDARAAGRTAGRGDRPDLPPECDHVVCH
;
A
#
# COMPACT_ATOMS: atom_id res chain seq x y z
N MET A 1 35.82 -40.02 2.90
CA MET A 1 36.16 -39.73 1.48
C MET A 1 35.49 -38.45 1.03
N HIS A 2 36.21 -37.67 0.22
CA HIS A 2 35.79 -36.63 -0.72
C HIS A 2 34.47 -36.92 -1.49
N LEU A 3 33.75 -35.97 -2.13
CA LEU A 3 33.93 -34.52 -2.40
C LEU A 3 32.59 -33.87 -2.84
N GLY A 4 32.39 -32.57 -2.53
CA GLY A 4 31.73 -31.52 -3.36
C GLY A 4 30.24 -31.67 -3.80
N ALA A 5 29.52 -30.66 -4.30
CA ALA A 5 29.66 -29.19 -4.37
C ALA A 5 28.33 -28.63 -4.96
N ALA A 6 27.81 -27.42 -4.75
CA ALA A 6 28.04 -26.32 -3.79
C ALA A 6 26.79 -25.38 -3.79
N ARG A 7 26.83 -24.20 -3.13
CA ARG A 7 25.88 -23.08 -3.32
C ARG A 7 26.66 -21.75 -3.41
N PRO A 8 26.31 -20.80 -4.31
CA PRO A 8 27.02 -19.52 -4.40
C PRO A 8 26.55 -18.53 -3.32
N CYS A 9 27.47 -18.16 -2.42
CA CYS A 9 27.32 -16.98 -1.57
C CYS A 9 27.64 -15.70 -2.35
N ARG A 10 26.73 -14.71 -2.33
CA ARG A 10 27.03 -13.36 -2.82
C ARG A 10 27.92 -12.63 -1.82
N GLN A 11 29.02 -12.04 -2.31
CA GLN A 11 29.94 -11.24 -1.49
C GLN A 11 29.36 -9.83 -1.18
N PRO A 12 29.75 -9.23 -0.03
CA PRO A 12 29.42 -7.84 0.30
C PRO A 12 30.35 -6.84 -0.42
N THR A 13 29.80 -5.71 -0.85
CA THR A 13 30.56 -4.61 -1.46
C THR A 13 31.40 -3.84 -0.42
N PRO A 14 32.67 -3.51 -0.68
CA PRO A 14 33.53 -2.81 0.26
C PRO A 14 33.23 -1.30 0.35
N ARG A 15 33.43 -0.74 1.54
CA ARG A 15 33.41 0.72 1.81
C ARG A 15 34.77 1.34 1.42
N PRO A 16 34.82 2.58 0.91
CA PRO A 16 36.09 3.30 0.78
C PRO A 16 36.66 3.64 2.17
N ARG A 17 37.95 3.35 2.38
CA ARG A 17 38.71 3.73 3.58
C ARG A 17 39.35 5.11 3.40
N ARG A 18 39.52 5.81 4.53
CA ARG A 18 40.41 6.99 4.63
C ARG A 18 41.85 6.58 4.29
N LEU A 19 42.61 7.49 3.69
CA LEU A 19 44.08 7.40 3.64
C LEU A 19 44.69 8.61 4.34
N LEU A 20 45.78 8.39 5.09
CA LEU A 20 46.52 9.41 5.82
C LEU A 20 47.69 9.96 5.01
N LEU A 21 48.11 11.16 5.44
CA LEU A 21 49.43 11.77 5.32
C LEU A 21 50.61 10.78 5.27
N VAL A 22 51.58 11.04 4.38
CA VAL A 22 52.99 10.62 4.52
C VAL A 22 53.87 11.77 4.02
N LEU A 23 54.89 12.16 4.81
CA LEU A 23 55.93 13.10 4.41
C LEU A 23 57.00 12.42 3.54
N ALA A 24 57.66 13.18 2.67
CA ALA A 24 58.95 12.81 2.10
C ALA A 24 59.88 14.05 2.09
N THR A 25 61.10 13.88 2.56
CA THR A 25 62.16 14.90 2.67
C THR A 25 63.45 14.44 1.97
N ALA A 26 64.30 15.41 1.62
CA ALA A 26 65.68 15.24 1.10
C ALA A 26 65.80 14.57 -0.31
N ALA A 27 66.80 14.89 -1.14
CA ALA A 27 68.14 15.41 -0.87
C ALA A 27 68.69 16.25 -2.04
N THR A 28 69.65 17.13 -1.73
CA THR A 28 70.43 17.96 -2.67
C THR A 28 71.55 17.16 -3.33
N LEU A 29 71.89 17.45 -4.58
CA LEU A 29 73.11 16.95 -5.24
C LEU A 29 73.70 18.04 -6.14
N LEU A 30 75.02 18.25 -6.04
CA LEU A 30 75.73 19.34 -6.70
C LEU A 30 75.92 19.09 -8.20
N ALA A 31 75.88 20.17 -8.98
CA ALA A 31 76.56 20.27 -10.26
C ALA A 31 77.31 21.61 -10.33
N VAL A 32 78.62 21.56 -10.57
CA VAL A 32 79.47 22.72 -10.83
C VAL A 32 79.78 22.76 -12.32
N PRO A 33 79.66 23.93 -12.97
CA PRO A 33 80.66 24.27 -13.98
C PRO A 33 81.13 25.73 -13.96
N VAL A 34 82.46 25.88 -14.03
CA VAL A 34 83.28 26.87 -14.76
C VAL A 34 82.97 28.38 -14.61
N PRO A 35 83.97 29.21 -14.21
CA PRO A 35 83.81 30.66 -14.20
C PRO A 35 83.93 31.26 -15.62
N ALA A 36 82.95 32.07 -16.01
CA ALA A 36 83.13 33.03 -17.09
C ALA A 36 83.80 34.29 -16.53
N LEU A 37 84.83 34.79 -17.23
CA LEU A 37 85.56 36.00 -16.82
C LEU A 37 84.65 37.23 -16.85
N ALA A 38 84.74 38.05 -15.80
CA ALA A 38 83.95 39.26 -15.69
C ALA A 38 84.37 40.31 -16.74
N GLY A 39 83.41 40.75 -17.55
CA GLY A 39 83.44 42.10 -18.09
C GLY A 39 83.08 43.06 -16.97
N VAL A 40 83.94 44.03 -16.68
CA VAL A 40 83.60 45.16 -15.80
C VAL A 40 82.81 46.14 -16.65
N GLU A 41 81.48 46.08 -16.57
CA GLU A 41 80.62 47.18 -17.02
C GLU A 41 80.46 48.18 -15.85
N ASP A 42 80.55 49.47 -16.17
CA ASP A 42 80.45 50.55 -15.20
C ASP A 42 79.09 50.53 -14.45
N PRO A 43 79.05 50.96 -13.17
CA PRO A 43 77.83 50.96 -12.39
C PRO A 43 76.80 51.93 -12.98
N VAL A 44 75.78 51.37 -13.64
CA VAL A 44 74.59 52.11 -14.08
C VAL A 44 73.95 52.78 -12.85
N PRO A 45 73.71 54.10 -12.85
CA PRO A 45 73.08 54.77 -11.72
C PRO A 45 71.67 54.21 -11.51
N PRO A 46 71.17 54.13 -10.26
CA PRO A 46 69.82 53.67 -10.00
C PRO A 46 68.84 54.59 -10.75
N GLY A 47 68.05 54.00 -11.65
CA GLY A 47 66.93 54.69 -12.28
C GLY A 47 65.98 55.23 -11.21
N PRO A 48 65.16 56.26 -11.53
CA PRO A 48 64.17 56.77 -10.60
C PRO A 48 63.31 55.60 -10.09
N PRO A 49 62.91 55.60 -8.80
CA PRO A 49 62.07 54.55 -8.26
C PRO A 49 60.83 54.41 -9.16
N GLY A 50 60.59 53.17 -9.62
CA GLY A 50 59.39 52.88 -10.41
C GLY A 50 58.13 53.30 -9.65
N PRO A 51 57.01 53.51 -10.37
CA PRO A 51 55.73 53.79 -9.71
C PRO A 51 55.47 52.73 -8.62
N PRO A 52 54.98 53.14 -7.43
CA PRO A 52 54.80 52.22 -6.31
C PRO A 52 53.93 51.04 -6.75
N ALA A 53 54.35 49.83 -6.37
CA ALA A 53 53.59 48.62 -6.72
C ALA A 53 52.14 48.75 -6.20
N PRO A 54 51.13 48.34 -7.01
CA PRO A 54 49.74 48.46 -6.62
C PRO A 54 49.47 47.69 -5.32
N SER A 55 48.58 48.24 -4.49
CA SER A 55 48.27 47.65 -3.20
C SER A 55 47.26 46.50 -3.32
N ALA A 56 47.52 45.39 -2.64
CA ALA A 56 46.64 44.22 -2.64
C ALA A 56 45.22 44.58 -2.16
N THR A 57 44.18 44.10 -2.86
CA THR A 57 42.78 44.30 -2.49
C THR A 57 42.07 43.02 -2.07
N VAL A 58 41.01 43.18 -1.28
CA VAL A 58 40.05 42.13 -0.92
C VAL A 58 38.66 42.58 -1.34
N LEU A 59 38.05 41.83 -2.27
CA LEU A 59 36.65 42.00 -2.66
C LEU A 59 35.78 40.94 -1.98
N GLU A 60 34.86 41.38 -1.12
CA GLU A 60 33.86 40.54 -0.48
C GLU A 60 32.46 40.76 -1.08
N ALA A 61 31.62 39.71 -1.06
CA ALA A 61 30.22 39.80 -1.45
C ALA A 61 29.31 39.11 -0.43
N SER A 62 28.29 39.84 0.02
CA SER A 62 27.30 39.37 0.98
C SER A 62 25.87 39.72 0.54
N ALA A 63 24.89 38.93 0.96
CA ALA A 63 23.49 39.14 0.61
C ALA A 63 22.53 38.56 1.67
N PRO A 64 21.43 39.24 2.03
CA PRO A 64 20.43 38.71 2.94
C PRO A 64 19.59 37.62 2.26
N ALA A 65 19.06 36.68 3.05
CA ALA A 65 18.13 35.69 2.51
C ALA A 65 16.78 36.33 2.13
N ARG A 66 16.29 36.06 0.91
CA ARG A 66 15.00 36.55 0.38
C ARG A 66 14.11 35.40 -0.12
N TYR A 67 12.82 35.62 -0.35
CA TYR A 67 12.00 34.59 -1.01
C TYR A 67 12.28 34.57 -2.51
N ALA A 68 12.01 33.44 -3.17
CA ALA A 68 12.10 33.38 -4.62
C ALA A 68 11.05 34.31 -5.28
N GLY A 69 11.48 35.08 -6.27
CA GLY A 69 10.74 36.19 -6.91
C GLY A 69 11.03 37.57 -6.30
N ASP A 70 11.64 37.64 -5.11
CA ASP A 70 12.01 38.93 -4.50
C ASP A 70 13.39 39.40 -5.01
N ALA A 71 13.63 40.72 -4.99
CA ALA A 71 14.95 41.31 -5.21
C ALA A 71 15.90 41.08 -4.03
N VAL A 72 17.11 40.62 -4.35
CA VAL A 72 18.23 40.41 -3.43
C VAL A 72 19.26 41.53 -3.62
N PRO A 73 19.46 42.41 -2.63
CA PRO A 73 20.57 43.34 -2.64
C PRO A 73 21.86 42.56 -2.35
N VAL A 74 22.73 42.45 -3.35
CA VAL A 74 24.09 41.92 -3.21
C VAL A 74 24.99 43.11 -2.86
N ARG A 75 25.50 43.15 -1.62
CA ARG A 75 26.47 44.14 -1.17
C ARG A 75 27.87 43.62 -1.49
N LEU A 76 28.60 44.37 -2.31
CA LEU A 76 30.02 44.20 -2.56
C LEU A 76 30.80 45.17 -1.67
N VAL A 77 31.97 44.77 -1.20
CA VAL A 77 32.89 45.61 -0.41
C VAL A 77 34.30 45.39 -0.93
N LEU A 78 34.95 46.44 -1.41
CA LEU A 78 36.34 46.43 -1.87
C LEU A 78 37.20 47.20 -0.86
N THR A 79 38.17 46.50 -0.27
CA THR A 79 39.15 47.10 0.64
C THR A 79 40.57 46.90 0.14
N GLY A 80 41.43 47.89 0.36
CA GLY A 80 42.87 47.82 0.09
C GLY A 80 43.69 47.48 1.34
N ALA A 81 44.95 47.89 1.33
CA ALA A 81 45.88 47.70 2.45
C ALA A 81 45.29 48.19 3.79
N ALA A 82 45.52 47.41 4.85
CA ALA A 82 45.00 47.65 6.21
C ALA A 82 43.45 47.79 6.32
N GLY A 83 42.69 47.40 5.30
CA GLY A 83 41.22 47.47 5.29
C GLY A 83 40.66 48.83 4.88
N ALA A 84 41.47 49.72 4.30
CA ALA A 84 41.01 51.01 3.79
C ALA A 84 39.98 50.84 2.64
N PRO A 85 38.92 51.65 2.56
CA PRO A 85 37.94 51.57 1.48
C PRO A 85 38.54 52.04 0.15
N VAL A 86 38.25 51.30 -0.93
CA VAL A 86 38.62 51.72 -2.30
C VAL A 86 37.39 52.36 -2.96
N THR A 87 37.41 53.69 -3.14
CA THR A 87 36.28 54.50 -3.62
C THR A 87 36.30 54.69 -5.14
N GLY A 88 35.14 54.73 -5.79
CA GLY A 88 35.01 54.98 -7.23
C GLY A 88 35.39 53.80 -8.14
N ALA A 89 35.75 52.65 -7.58
CA ALA A 89 36.20 51.50 -8.34
C ALA A 89 35.05 50.85 -9.15
N PRO A 90 35.23 50.58 -10.45
CA PRO A 90 34.27 49.83 -11.24
C PRO A 90 34.37 48.34 -10.88
N LEU A 91 33.23 47.73 -10.55
CA LEU A 91 33.13 46.30 -10.25
C LEU A 91 32.37 45.58 -11.37
N ARG A 92 32.76 44.34 -11.68
CA ARG A 92 31.97 43.45 -12.55
C ARG A 92 31.25 42.42 -11.69
N LEU A 93 29.92 42.38 -11.76
CA LEU A 93 29.11 41.35 -11.11
C LEU A 93 28.48 40.43 -12.15
N GLU A 94 28.72 39.12 -12.03
CA GLU A 94 28.01 38.12 -12.82
C GLU A 94 27.08 37.29 -11.94
N ARG A 95 25.92 36.95 -12.49
CA ARG A 95 24.92 36.09 -11.87
C ARG A 95 24.64 34.88 -12.74
N ARG A 96 24.44 33.72 -12.11
CA ARG A 96 23.97 32.52 -12.81
C ARG A 96 22.44 32.54 -13.01
N VAL A 97 21.98 32.44 -14.26
CA VAL A 97 20.56 32.38 -14.67
C VAL A 97 20.36 31.24 -15.67
N GLY A 98 19.38 30.37 -15.43
CA GLY A 98 19.08 29.24 -16.33
C GLY A 98 20.22 28.22 -16.50
N GLY A 99 21.30 28.32 -15.70
CA GLY A 99 22.54 27.57 -15.86
C GLY A 99 23.71 28.34 -16.50
N ALA A 100 23.46 29.44 -17.22
CA ALA A 100 24.47 30.32 -17.83
C ALA A 100 24.85 31.49 -16.89
N TRP A 101 25.95 32.19 -17.18
CA TRP A 101 26.32 33.43 -16.48
C TRP A 101 25.90 34.65 -17.31
N SER A 102 25.40 35.68 -16.62
CA SER A 102 25.01 36.97 -17.20
C SER A 102 25.50 38.09 -16.31
N GLU A 103 26.03 39.16 -16.90
CA GLU A 103 26.44 40.36 -16.18
C GLU A 103 25.23 41.07 -15.55
N VAL A 104 25.42 41.67 -14.38
CA VAL A 104 24.41 42.41 -13.62
C VAL A 104 24.96 43.81 -13.36
N PRO A 105 24.22 44.87 -13.73
CA PRO A 105 24.63 46.24 -13.43
C PRO A 105 24.89 46.43 -11.93
N VAL A 106 26.02 47.04 -11.63
CA VAL A 106 26.45 47.39 -10.26
C VAL A 106 27.00 48.81 -10.28
N THR A 107 26.81 49.54 -9.20
CA THR A 107 27.40 50.87 -9.03
C THR A 107 28.92 50.77 -8.88
N ALA A 108 29.64 51.85 -9.16
CA ALA A 108 30.98 52.02 -8.61
C ALA A 108 30.93 52.01 -7.06
N THR A 109 32.07 51.80 -6.42
CA THR A 109 32.15 51.84 -4.95
C THR A 109 31.94 53.25 -4.39
N ASP A 110 31.17 53.34 -3.31
CA ASP A 110 30.96 54.55 -2.52
C ASP A 110 32.17 54.86 -1.60
N GLU A 111 32.05 55.94 -0.81
CA GLU A 111 33.08 56.38 0.16
C GLU A 111 33.42 55.33 1.23
N SER A 112 32.57 54.31 1.42
CA SER A 112 32.82 53.16 2.31
C SER A 112 33.43 51.96 1.61
N GLY A 113 33.84 52.11 0.34
CA GLY A 113 34.34 51.03 -0.50
C GLY A 113 33.26 50.04 -0.92
N ALA A 114 31.97 50.41 -0.79
CA ALA A 114 30.86 49.48 -0.99
C ALA A 114 30.08 49.77 -2.27
N ALA A 115 29.56 48.72 -2.89
CA ALA A 115 28.64 48.81 -4.02
C ALA A 115 27.45 47.88 -3.80
N THR A 116 26.31 48.16 -4.44
CA THR A 116 25.13 47.29 -4.36
C THR A 116 24.56 47.01 -5.74
N ALA A 117 24.24 45.74 -5.98
CA ALA A 117 23.50 45.29 -7.16
C ALA A 117 22.21 44.58 -6.76
N GLN A 118 21.19 44.63 -7.61
CA GLN A 118 19.92 43.93 -7.39
C GLN A 118 19.83 42.67 -8.24
N VAL A 119 19.57 41.53 -7.61
CA VAL A 119 19.44 40.22 -8.25
C VAL A 119 18.12 39.56 -7.85
N GLU A 120 17.29 39.13 -8.81
CA GLU A 120 16.06 38.39 -8.48
C GLU A 120 16.38 36.96 -7.97
N ALA A 121 15.84 36.58 -6.82
CA ALA A 121 15.99 35.24 -6.27
C ALA A 121 15.22 34.18 -7.08
N ALA A 122 15.92 33.25 -7.73
CA ALA A 122 15.31 32.14 -8.48
C ALA A 122 14.75 31.05 -7.55
N ARG A 123 13.75 30.29 -8.02
CA ARG A 123 13.27 29.07 -7.32
C ARG A 123 14.32 27.93 -7.31
N ALA A 124 15.25 27.92 -8.26
CA ALA A 124 16.27 26.89 -8.42
C ALA A 124 17.61 27.31 -7.77
N PRO A 125 18.15 26.56 -6.77
CA PRO A 125 19.38 26.96 -6.06
C PRO A 125 20.66 27.02 -6.90
N LYS A 126 20.65 26.41 -8.10
CA LYS A 126 21.76 26.52 -9.05
C LYS A 126 21.86 27.93 -9.65
N ASP A 127 20.74 28.65 -9.74
CA ASP A 127 20.59 29.98 -10.36
C ASP A 127 20.54 31.12 -9.31
N ASN A 128 20.94 30.79 -8.07
CA ASN A 128 21.12 31.71 -6.95
C ASN A 128 22.60 31.79 -6.58
N ARG A 129 23.42 32.14 -7.58
CA ARG A 129 24.87 32.22 -7.48
C ARG A 129 25.36 33.47 -8.17
N VAL A 130 26.29 34.15 -7.53
CA VAL A 130 26.98 35.32 -8.08
C VAL A 130 28.49 35.16 -7.92
N ARG A 131 29.25 35.89 -8.74
CA ARG A 131 30.68 36.12 -8.57
C ARG A 131 30.95 37.58 -8.92
N ALA A 132 31.78 38.27 -8.15
CA ALA A 132 32.22 39.62 -8.48
C ALA A 132 33.73 39.63 -8.67
N THR A 133 34.17 40.50 -9.58
CA THR A 133 35.57 40.73 -9.93
C THR A 133 35.82 42.23 -9.96
N TYR A 134 36.96 42.63 -9.44
CA TYR A 134 37.59 43.93 -9.65
C TYR A 134 38.85 43.68 -10.46
N ASP A 135 38.96 44.32 -11.63
CA ASP A 135 40.04 44.03 -12.59
C ASP A 135 41.38 44.69 -12.20
N GLY A 136 41.38 45.61 -11.22
CA GLY A 136 42.54 46.39 -10.77
C GLY A 136 42.59 47.81 -11.37
N ASP A 137 43.47 48.65 -10.83
CA ASP A 137 43.86 49.94 -11.40
C ASP A 137 45.36 50.22 -11.18
N GLU A 138 45.84 51.42 -11.52
CA GLU A 138 47.25 51.81 -11.39
C GLU A 138 47.78 51.79 -9.93
N THR A 139 46.88 51.74 -8.95
CA THR A 139 47.17 51.85 -7.50
C THR A 139 46.71 50.64 -6.68
N HIS A 140 45.89 49.75 -7.26
CA HIS A 140 45.26 48.63 -6.58
C HIS A 140 45.28 47.34 -7.42
N GLU A 141 45.67 46.21 -6.82
CA GLU A 141 45.63 44.91 -7.48
C GLU A 141 44.18 44.41 -7.64
N GLY A 142 43.90 43.69 -8.73
CA GLY A 142 42.60 43.07 -8.97
C GLY A 142 42.28 41.93 -7.98
N SER A 143 41.00 41.75 -7.66
CA SER A 143 40.54 40.71 -6.72
C SER A 143 39.15 40.18 -7.08
N SER A 144 38.77 39.02 -6.53
CA SER A 144 37.46 38.40 -6.81
C SER A 144 36.88 37.62 -5.63
N THR A 145 35.56 37.55 -5.56
CA THR A 145 34.81 36.97 -4.43
C THR A 145 34.75 35.44 -4.43
N GLY A 146 35.31 34.80 -5.46
CA GLY A 146 34.94 33.43 -5.81
C GLY A 146 33.42 33.31 -6.08
N LEU A 147 32.83 32.14 -5.77
CA LEU A 147 31.41 31.89 -5.99
C LEU A 147 30.58 32.03 -4.71
N VAL A 148 29.75 33.07 -4.66
CA VAL A 148 28.84 33.36 -3.56
C VAL A 148 27.45 32.78 -3.85
N ARG A 149 26.78 32.25 -2.82
CA ARG A 149 25.44 31.65 -2.92
C ARG A 149 24.41 32.56 -2.28
N LEU A 150 23.39 32.95 -3.04
CA LEU A 150 22.27 33.74 -2.51
C LEU A 150 21.31 32.80 -1.78
N ALA A 151 21.10 33.04 -0.48
CA ALA A 151 20.28 32.19 0.37
C ALA A 151 18.78 32.42 0.13
N LEU A 152 17.99 31.35 0.08
CA LEU A 152 16.53 31.42 -0.05
C LEU A 152 15.84 31.29 1.31
N ARG A 153 14.94 32.22 1.61
CA ARG A 153 13.87 32.01 2.60
C ARG A 153 12.81 31.08 2.02
N ARG A 154 12.25 30.21 2.86
CA ARG A 154 11.15 29.32 2.48
C ARG A 154 9.81 29.94 2.78
N ARG A 155 8.91 30.01 1.79
CA ARG A 155 7.50 30.30 2.04
C ARG A 155 6.85 29.09 2.74
N ASN A 156 5.83 29.33 3.58
CA ASN A 156 5.01 28.25 4.13
C ASN A 156 4.15 27.64 3.01
N ALA A 157 3.78 26.36 3.15
CA ALA A 157 2.93 25.65 2.19
C ALA A 157 1.59 25.26 2.85
N ASP A 158 0.50 25.80 2.33
CA ASP A 158 -0.85 25.38 2.68
C ASP A 158 -1.24 24.20 1.78
N VAL A 159 -1.49 23.03 2.37
CA VAL A 159 -1.80 21.78 1.65
C VAL A 159 -3.20 21.33 2.04
N ARG A 160 -4.13 21.33 1.09
CA ARG A 160 -5.51 20.92 1.29
C ARG A 160 -5.82 19.64 0.54
N LEU A 161 -6.60 18.77 1.16
CA LEU A 161 -7.19 17.57 0.57
C LEU A 161 -8.70 17.63 0.80
N ARG A 162 -9.50 17.39 -0.23
CA ARG A 162 -10.97 17.37 -0.17
C ARG A 162 -11.52 16.24 -1.03
N GLY A 163 -12.73 15.79 -0.75
CA GLY A 163 -13.45 14.77 -1.51
C GLY A 163 -14.72 14.34 -0.77
N PRO A 164 -15.46 13.35 -1.29
CA PRO A 164 -16.57 12.73 -0.58
C PRO A 164 -16.14 12.14 0.77
N GLY A 165 -17.04 12.14 1.76
CA GLY A 165 -16.81 11.52 3.07
C GLY A 165 -17.05 10.00 3.10
N SER A 166 -17.74 9.46 2.09
CA SER A 166 -18.02 8.04 1.92
C SER A 166 -17.94 7.62 0.45
N VAL A 167 -17.78 6.31 0.24
CA VAL A 167 -17.83 5.63 -1.06
C VAL A 167 -18.50 4.28 -0.88
N VAL A 168 -19.36 3.88 -1.81
CA VAL A 168 -19.91 2.51 -1.86
C VAL A 168 -18.79 1.57 -2.29
N ASP A 169 -18.69 0.39 -1.70
CA ASP A 169 -17.66 -0.57 -2.06
C ASP A 169 -17.66 -0.84 -3.56
N GLU A 170 -16.46 -1.01 -4.12
CA GLU A 170 -16.26 -1.31 -5.56
C GLU A 170 -16.57 -0.14 -6.50
N GLN A 171 -17.05 1.00 -5.98
CA GLN A 171 -17.03 2.29 -6.68
C GLN A 171 -15.75 3.09 -6.38
N SER A 172 -15.49 4.11 -7.19
CA SER A 172 -14.40 5.05 -7.01
C SER A 172 -14.89 6.46 -6.67
N VAL A 173 -14.04 7.24 -6.02
CA VAL A 173 -14.23 8.67 -5.79
C VAL A 173 -12.97 9.45 -6.10
N VAL A 174 -13.13 10.71 -6.52
CA VAL A 174 -12.01 11.62 -6.76
C VAL A 174 -11.70 12.43 -5.51
N LEU A 175 -10.48 12.28 -4.99
CA LEU A 175 -9.90 13.16 -4.00
C LEU A 175 -9.10 14.28 -4.69
N ARG A 176 -9.35 15.52 -4.28
CA ARG A 176 -8.75 16.73 -4.87
C ARG A 176 -7.73 17.33 -3.92
N VAL A 177 -6.48 17.43 -4.37
CA VAL A 177 -5.38 18.10 -3.69
C VAL A 177 -5.29 19.54 -4.20
N ARG A 178 -5.10 20.50 -3.29
CA ARG A 178 -4.66 21.86 -3.64
C ARG A 178 -3.49 22.28 -2.77
N VAL A 179 -2.48 22.92 -3.35
CA VAL A 179 -1.33 23.47 -2.64
C VAL A 179 -1.08 24.91 -3.05
N THR A 180 -0.96 25.79 -2.06
CA THR A 180 -0.55 27.18 -2.25
C THR A 180 0.58 27.56 -1.29
N THR A 181 1.25 28.69 -1.55
CA THR A 181 2.07 29.34 -0.54
C THR A 181 1.19 29.94 0.56
N GLY A 182 1.80 30.39 1.67
CA GLY A 182 1.11 31.19 2.69
C GLY A 182 0.58 32.54 2.19
N ALA A 183 1.00 33.01 1.01
CA ALA A 183 0.45 34.21 0.35
C ALA A 183 -0.68 33.89 -0.65
N GLY A 184 -0.99 32.61 -0.88
CA GLY A 184 -2.04 32.15 -1.80
C GLY A 184 -1.53 31.72 -3.19
N ASP A 185 -0.25 31.96 -3.51
CA ASP A 185 0.33 31.61 -4.82
C ASP A 185 0.23 30.09 -5.10
N PRO A 186 -0.15 29.63 -6.30
CA PRO A 186 -0.20 28.21 -6.61
C PRO A 186 1.19 27.56 -6.64
N VAL A 187 1.26 26.28 -6.23
CA VAL A 187 2.50 25.50 -6.21
C VAL A 187 2.40 24.34 -7.19
N GLU A 188 3.08 24.43 -8.33
CA GLU A 188 3.20 23.35 -9.32
C GLU A 188 4.13 22.21 -8.83
N GLY A 189 4.09 21.04 -9.47
CA GLY A 189 5.08 19.96 -9.29
C GLY A 189 4.70 18.86 -8.28
N PRO A 190 5.64 18.04 -7.81
CA PRO A 190 5.31 16.79 -7.12
C PRO A 190 4.69 16.96 -5.73
N VAL A 191 3.70 16.12 -5.43
CA VAL A 191 3.04 15.94 -4.12
C VAL A 191 2.68 14.46 -3.93
N GLN A 192 2.72 13.95 -2.71
CA GLN A 192 2.38 12.54 -2.41
C GLN A 192 0.97 12.44 -1.82
N LEU A 193 0.14 11.54 -2.34
CA LEU A 193 -1.06 11.07 -1.64
C LEU A 193 -0.68 9.87 -0.78
N LEU A 194 -0.95 9.96 0.52
CA LEU A 194 -0.74 8.88 1.49
C LEU A 194 -2.09 8.34 1.95
N ARG A 195 -2.20 7.02 2.13
CA ARG A 195 -3.37 6.37 2.73
C ARG A 195 -3.05 5.60 4.02
N ARG A 196 -4.08 5.35 4.83
CA ARG A 196 -4.03 4.53 6.05
C ARG A 196 -5.38 3.86 6.30
N ALA A 197 -5.45 2.56 6.00
CA ALA A 197 -6.54 1.67 6.41
C ALA A 197 -6.23 0.93 7.74
N GLY A 198 -4.93 0.76 8.07
CA GLY A 198 -4.48 0.12 9.31
C GLY A 198 -3.76 1.09 10.24
N ARG A 199 -2.70 0.61 10.94
CA ARG A 199 -1.91 1.43 11.87
C ARG A 199 -0.95 2.41 11.17
N ARG A 200 -0.40 2.04 10.01
CA ARG A 200 0.67 2.79 9.30
C ARG A 200 0.13 3.57 8.10
N TRP A 201 0.73 4.72 7.84
CA TRP A 201 0.59 5.43 6.56
C TRP A 201 1.46 4.76 5.50
N VAL A 202 0.92 4.56 4.31
CA VAL A 202 1.64 4.12 3.10
C VAL A 202 1.42 5.13 1.98
N GLU A 203 2.32 5.18 1.02
CA GLU A 203 2.10 5.94 -0.20
C GLU A 203 1.03 5.26 -1.05
N GLU A 204 0.04 6.03 -1.49
CA GLU A 204 -1.00 5.58 -2.40
C GLU A 204 -0.65 5.93 -3.85
N ARG A 205 -0.22 7.18 -4.07
CA ARG A 205 0.11 7.68 -5.40
C ARG A 205 1.03 8.90 -5.32
N ALA A 206 2.05 8.93 -6.16
CA ALA A 206 2.76 10.17 -6.48
C ALA A 206 1.92 10.97 -7.48
N LEU A 207 1.62 12.23 -7.17
CA LEU A 207 0.83 13.14 -7.99
C LEU A 207 1.70 14.32 -8.45
N ARG A 208 1.30 14.97 -9.55
CA ARG A 208 1.84 16.25 -9.98
C ARG A 208 0.75 17.30 -9.92
N LEU A 209 1.03 18.40 -9.22
CA LEU A 209 0.21 19.60 -9.18
C LEU A 209 0.36 20.37 -10.49
N ASP A 210 -0.75 20.86 -11.03
CA ASP A 210 -0.81 21.73 -12.22
C ASP A 210 -0.34 23.18 -11.94
N GLU A 211 -0.40 24.04 -12.95
CA GLU A 211 -0.11 25.48 -12.87
C GLU A 211 -0.95 26.21 -11.79
N ARG A 212 -2.13 25.66 -11.45
CA ARG A 212 -3.11 26.20 -10.49
C ARG A 212 -2.91 25.60 -9.09
N GLY A 213 -1.86 24.80 -8.91
CA GLY A 213 -1.53 24.10 -7.68
C GLY A 213 -2.52 23.00 -7.32
N ARG A 214 -3.12 22.30 -8.30
CA ARG A 214 -4.15 21.28 -8.10
C ARG A 214 -3.73 19.92 -8.65
N ALA A 215 -4.17 18.84 -8.01
CA ALA A 215 -4.04 17.48 -8.52
C ALA A 215 -5.21 16.63 -8.04
N ASP A 216 -5.81 15.86 -8.94
CA ASP A 216 -6.91 14.96 -8.63
C ASP A 216 -6.41 13.50 -8.58
N ALA A 217 -7.03 12.70 -7.71
CA ALA A 217 -6.67 11.30 -7.49
C ALA A 217 -7.91 10.45 -7.28
N GLU A 218 -8.19 9.59 -8.25
CA GLU A 218 -9.22 8.56 -8.13
C GLU A 218 -8.76 7.43 -7.19
N VAL A 219 -9.63 7.06 -6.24
CA VAL A 219 -9.41 6.01 -5.25
C VAL A 219 -10.65 5.13 -5.08
N ALA A 220 -10.45 3.83 -4.89
CA ALA A 220 -11.50 2.83 -4.66
C ALA A 220 -11.14 1.92 -3.46
N PRO A 221 -11.17 2.44 -2.23
CA PRO A 221 -10.81 1.67 -1.04
C PRO A 221 -11.88 0.62 -0.69
N ARG A 222 -11.43 -0.61 -0.38
CA ARG A 222 -12.31 -1.75 0.00
C ARG A 222 -12.64 -1.85 1.50
N VAL A 223 -12.23 -0.84 2.27
CA VAL A 223 -12.37 -0.67 3.73
C VAL A 223 -12.24 0.81 4.09
N ASP A 224 -12.75 1.23 5.26
CA ASP A 224 -12.57 2.59 5.78
C ASP A 224 -11.11 3.05 5.71
N THR A 225 -10.88 4.13 4.97
CA THR A 225 -9.52 4.57 4.66
C THR A 225 -9.35 6.06 4.95
N ARG A 226 -8.24 6.40 5.59
CA ARG A 226 -7.83 7.78 5.86
C ARG A 226 -6.80 8.21 4.84
N TYR A 227 -6.92 9.41 4.29
CA TYR A 227 -6.01 9.97 3.31
C TYR A 227 -5.39 11.28 3.80
N ARG A 228 -4.19 11.61 3.29
CA ARG A 228 -3.59 12.95 3.42
C ARG A 228 -2.63 13.23 2.27
N ALA A 229 -2.58 14.47 1.81
CA ALA A 229 -1.57 14.93 0.88
C ALA A 229 -0.31 15.38 1.66
N ARG A 230 0.88 15.09 1.13
CA ARG A 230 2.17 15.50 1.70
C ARG A 230 3.04 16.16 0.63
N LEU A 231 3.49 17.37 0.93
CA LEU A 231 4.46 18.11 0.12
C LEU A 231 5.85 17.98 0.74
N ALA A 232 6.82 17.49 -0.03
CA ALA A 232 8.21 17.48 0.37
C ALA A 232 8.77 18.91 0.47
N GLN A 233 9.74 19.12 1.37
CA GLN A 233 10.44 20.40 1.46
C GLN A 233 11.19 20.69 0.16
N ARG A 234 11.11 21.93 -0.31
CA ARG A 234 11.86 22.43 -1.47
C ARG A 234 12.80 23.56 -1.02
N PRO A 235 13.71 24.05 -1.86
CA PRO A 235 14.63 25.12 -1.47
C PRO A 235 13.92 26.45 -1.12
N TRP A 236 12.86 26.80 -1.85
CA TRP A 236 12.07 28.02 -1.68
C TRP A 236 10.75 27.82 -0.90
N LEU A 237 10.42 26.58 -0.51
CA LEU A 237 9.11 26.22 0.05
C LEU A 237 9.25 25.19 1.17
N ALA A 238 8.59 25.43 2.31
CA ALA A 238 8.56 24.51 3.44
C ALA A 238 7.84 23.20 3.08
N ARG A 239 8.09 22.15 3.87
CA ARG A 239 7.26 20.94 3.83
C ARG A 239 5.83 21.27 4.26
N GLY A 240 4.84 20.60 3.66
CA GLY A 240 3.43 20.75 4.00
C GLY A 240 2.74 19.39 4.12
N THR A 241 1.64 19.31 4.85
CA THR A 241 0.80 18.10 4.93
C THR A 241 -0.63 18.51 5.22
N SER A 242 -1.60 17.92 4.53
CA SER A 242 -3.01 18.22 4.77
C SER A 242 -3.51 17.69 6.10
N THR A 243 -4.65 18.21 6.53
CA THR A 243 -5.52 17.49 7.48
C THR A 243 -5.86 16.09 6.94
N VAL A 244 -6.26 15.20 7.84
CA VAL A 244 -6.63 13.83 7.48
C VAL A 244 -8.05 13.81 6.94
N HIS A 245 -8.18 13.50 5.65
CA HIS A 245 -9.46 13.19 5.03
C HIS A 245 -9.90 11.77 5.44
N ARG A 246 -11.15 11.61 5.86
CA ARG A 246 -11.76 10.30 6.16
C ARG A 246 -12.66 9.92 4.98
N LEU A 247 -12.54 8.68 4.53
CA LEU A 247 -13.38 8.11 3.49
C LEU A 247 -13.93 6.77 4.01
N ASP A 248 -15.19 6.78 4.40
CA ASP A 248 -15.91 5.60 4.89
C ASP A 248 -16.28 4.70 3.70
N ASN A 249 -15.96 3.41 3.80
CA ASN A 249 -16.41 2.39 2.86
C ASN A 249 -17.81 1.93 3.30
N ARG A 250 -18.76 1.85 2.37
CA ARG A 250 -20.15 1.48 2.64
C ARG A 250 -20.54 0.24 1.83
N PRO A 251 -21.35 -0.68 2.38
CA PRO A 251 -21.78 -1.85 1.64
C PRO A 251 -22.62 -1.46 0.41
N PRO A 252 -22.47 -2.17 -0.73
CA PRO A 252 -23.32 -1.97 -1.90
C PRO A 252 -24.70 -2.63 -1.75
N GLY A 253 -24.82 -3.69 -0.94
CA GLY A 253 -26.08 -4.37 -0.63
C GLY A 253 -26.62 -3.96 0.74
N THR A 254 -27.85 -4.39 1.04
CA THR A 254 -28.49 -4.10 2.34
C THR A 254 -27.96 -5.04 3.43
N PRO A 255 -27.47 -4.53 4.59
CA PRO A 255 -27.10 -5.39 5.72
C PRO A 255 -28.32 -6.05 6.36
N VAL A 256 -28.19 -7.34 6.71
CA VAL A 256 -29.26 -8.17 7.28
C VAL A 256 -29.63 -7.68 8.68
N ARG A 257 -30.93 -7.46 8.92
CA ARG A 257 -31.47 -7.02 10.21
C ARG A 257 -32.04 -8.19 11.01
N LEU A 258 -31.20 -8.83 11.80
CA LEU A 258 -31.64 -9.95 12.66
C LEU A 258 -32.67 -9.48 13.73
N PRO A 259 -33.58 -10.36 14.18
CA PRO A 259 -34.56 -10.02 15.21
C PRO A 259 -33.91 -9.64 16.54
N ALA A 260 -34.60 -8.82 17.34
CA ALA A 260 -34.14 -8.46 18.67
C ALA A 260 -33.92 -9.71 19.54
N GLY A 261 -32.79 -9.77 20.25
CA GLY A 261 -32.41 -10.92 21.08
C GLY A 261 -31.90 -12.15 20.31
N ALA A 262 -31.77 -12.09 18.99
CA ALA A 262 -31.13 -13.16 18.22
C ALA A 262 -29.65 -13.35 18.66
N PRO A 263 -29.23 -14.57 19.04
CA PRO A 263 -27.88 -14.79 19.54
C PRO A 263 -26.85 -14.72 18.40
N SER A 264 -25.67 -14.17 18.69
CA SER A 264 -24.53 -14.18 17.75
C SER A 264 -23.78 -15.52 17.78
N PRO A 265 -23.12 -15.92 16.67
CA PRO A 265 -22.28 -17.11 16.63
C PRO A 265 -21.25 -17.16 17.76
N ARG A 266 -21.12 -18.33 18.41
CA ARG A 266 -20.18 -18.56 19.53
C ARG A 266 -18.71 -18.50 19.14
N ARG A 267 -18.38 -18.64 17.85
CA ARG A 267 -17.00 -18.58 17.35
C ARG A 267 -16.85 -17.43 16.34
N SER A 268 -16.00 -16.47 16.68
CA SER A 268 -15.58 -15.42 15.75
C SER A 268 -14.62 -15.99 14.69
N LEU A 269 -14.66 -15.41 13.49
CA LEU A 269 -13.83 -15.77 12.34
C LEU A 269 -12.95 -14.58 11.95
N PRO A 270 -11.81 -14.80 11.28
CA PRO A 270 -11.14 -13.73 10.56
C PRO A 270 -12.10 -13.10 9.53
N ALA A 271 -11.83 -11.85 9.14
CA ALA A 271 -12.58 -11.20 8.07
C ALA A 271 -12.45 -12.02 6.77
N GLN A 272 -13.59 -12.34 6.14
CA GLN A 272 -13.60 -12.99 4.84
C GLN A 272 -12.97 -12.05 3.80
N ALA A 273 -12.28 -12.62 2.81
CA ALA A 273 -11.79 -11.84 1.69
C ALA A 273 -12.97 -11.18 0.95
N ARG A 274 -12.82 -9.91 0.54
CA ARG A 274 -13.80 -9.22 -0.30
C ARG A 274 -13.93 -9.91 -1.67
N ALA A 275 -15.07 -9.71 -2.33
CA ALA A 275 -15.30 -10.22 -3.68
C ALA A 275 -14.30 -9.67 -4.70
N VAL A 276 -14.11 -10.46 -5.77
CA VAL A 276 -13.27 -10.10 -6.91
C VAL A 276 -14.02 -10.37 -8.21
N GLY A 277 -13.89 -9.45 -9.17
CA GLY A 277 -14.58 -9.52 -10.46
C GLY A 277 -16.10 -9.38 -10.36
N GLU A 278 -16.73 -9.52 -11.53
CA GLU A 278 -18.16 -9.28 -11.70
C GLU A 278 -19.05 -10.44 -11.26
N GLY A 279 -20.24 -10.08 -10.78
CA GLY A 279 -21.28 -11.05 -10.41
C GLY A 279 -20.81 -12.10 -9.40
N PRO A 280 -21.30 -13.35 -9.48
CA PRO A 280 -20.90 -14.42 -8.57
C PRO A 280 -19.46 -14.89 -8.80
N ASN A 281 -18.83 -14.58 -9.95
CA ASN A 281 -17.48 -15.01 -10.34
C ASN A 281 -17.11 -16.44 -9.87
N ALA A 282 -17.95 -17.41 -10.24
CA ALA A 282 -17.85 -18.79 -9.78
C ALA A 282 -16.75 -19.55 -10.54
N GLU A 283 -15.69 -19.95 -9.82
CA GLU A 283 -14.55 -20.68 -10.36
C GLU A 283 -14.51 -22.10 -9.77
N VAL A 284 -14.61 -23.12 -10.63
CA VAL A 284 -14.47 -24.53 -10.24
C VAL A 284 -13.13 -25.06 -10.72
N SER A 285 -12.32 -25.62 -9.80
CA SER A 285 -10.97 -26.10 -10.08
C SER A 285 -10.71 -27.49 -9.49
N ARG A 286 -9.71 -28.22 -10.02
CA ARG A 286 -9.11 -29.37 -9.30
C ARG A 286 -8.47 -28.87 -8.00
N ILE A 287 -8.46 -29.67 -6.94
CA ILE A 287 -7.88 -29.27 -5.64
C ILE A 287 -6.38 -28.90 -5.80
N PRO A 288 -5.98 -27.63 -5.57
CA PRO A 288 -4.58 -27.22 -5.65
C PRO A 288 -3.71 -27.92 -4.59
N GLY A 289 -2.43 -28.15 -4.86
CA GLY A 289 -1.55 -28.90 -3.95
C GLY A 289 -1.47 -28.34 -2.53
N GLY A 290 -1.39 -27.01 -2.39
CA GLY A 290 -1.41 -26.35 -1.07
C GLY A 290 -2.73 -26.50 -0.32
N VAL A 291 -3.86 -26.55 -1.03
CA VAL A 291 -5.19 -26.79 -0.44
C VAL A 291 -5.32 -28.26 -0.01
N TRP A 292 -4.87 -29.20 -0.83
CA TRP A 292 -4.86 -30.62 -0.50
C TRP A 292 -4.05 -30.92 0.77
N LYS A 293 -2.88 -30.30 0.91
CA LYS A 293 -2.05 -30.39 2.11
C LYS A 293 -2.74 -29.83 3.37
N GLN A 294 -3.62 -28.83 3.23
CA GLN A 294 -4.40 -28.27 4.34
C GLN A 294 -5.60 -29.17 4.72
N MET A 295 -6.20 -29.85 3.75
CA MET A 295 -7.32 -30.80 3.96
C MET A 295 -6.88 -32.12 4.57
N THR A 296 -5.67 -32.60 4.24
CA THR A 296 -5.16 -33.91 4.66
C THR A 296 -4.89 -33.95 6.16
N GLY A 297 -5.41 -34.97 6.84
CA GLY A 297 -5.43 -35.05 8.30
C GLY A 297 -6.49 -34.13 8.95
N ARG A 298 -7.42 -33.59 8.15
CA ARG A 298 -8.51 -32.71 8.60
C ARG A 298 -9.84 -33.14 7.98
N SER A 299 -10.29 -32.49 6.91
CA SER A 299 -11.51 -32.84 6.18
C SER A 299 -11.34 -34.02 5.24
N TRP A 300 -10.10 -34.45 5.00
CA TRP A 300 -9.75 -35.69 4.28
C TRP A 300 -8.66 -36.45 5.04
N HIS A 301 -8.75 -37.79 5.07
CA HIS A 301 -7.76 -38.69 5.64
C HIS A 301 -7.78 -40.05 4.93
N ALA A 302 -6.84 -40.93 5.25
CA ALA A 302 -6.84 -42.31 4.75
C ALA A 302 -8.13 -43.03 5.15
N GLY A 303 -8.75 -43.74 4.19
CA GLY A 303 -10.04 -44.40 4.35
C GLY A 303 -11.26 -43.62 3.85
N CYS A 304 -11.14 -42.31 3.56
CA CYS A 304 -12.25 -41.52 3.00
C CYS A 304 -12.78 -42.10 1.67
N PRO A 305 -14.11 -42.03 1.40
CA PRO A 305 -14.71 -42.73 0.27
C PRO A 305 -14.44 -42.05 -1.09
N VAL A 306 -13.88 -40.84 -1.09
CA VAL A 306 -13.55 -40.07 -2.29
C VAL A 306 -12.10 -39.59 -2.23
N GLY A 307 -11.39 -39.76 -3.34
CA GLY A 307 -10.00 -39.30 -3.50
C GLY A 307 -9.93 -37.84 -3.95
N ARG A 308 -8.71 -37.30 -4.02
CA ARG A 308 -8.44 -35.92 -4.47
C ARG A 308 -9.04 -35.63 -5.86
N ASP A 309 -8.93 -36.57 -6.79
CA ASP A 309 -9.38 -36.40 -8.18
C ASP A 309 -10.91 -36.39 -8.32
N SER A 310 -11.62 -36.93 -7.34
CA SER A 310 -13.08 -36.85 -7.21
C SER A 310 -13.57 -35.52 -6.64
N LEU A 311 -12.68 -34.69 -6.07
CA LEU A 311 -13.03 -33.43 -5.42
C LEU A 311 -12.68 -32.21 -6.28
N ARG A 312 -13.47 -31.14 -6.10
CA ARG A 312 -13.27 -29.84 -6.74
C ARG A 312 -13.36 -28.73 -5.71
N LEU A 313 -12.58 -27.68 -5.92
CA LEU A 313 -12.63 -26.44 -5.15
C LEU A 313 -13.46 -25.43 -5.94
N LEU A 314 -14.58 -25.02 -5.37
CA LEU A 314 -15.39 -23.88 -5.80
C LEU A 314 -14.89 -22.63 -5.05
N ARG A 315 -14.60 -21.58 -5.80
CA ARG A 315 -14.48 -20.21 -5.28
C ARG A 315 -15.59 -19.37 -5.86
N ILE A 316 -16.29 -18.61 -5.03
CA ILE A 316 -17.47 -17.86 -5.48
C ILE A 316 -17.66 -16.58 -4.65
N ASN A 317 -18.14 -15.52 -5.29
CA ASN A 317 -18.59 -14.31 -4.61
C ASN A 317 -19.99 -14.57 -4.01
N TYR A 318 -20.26 -14.04 -2.82
CA TYR A 318 -21.55 -14.12 -2.14
C TYR A 318 -21.85 -12.82 -1.36
N TRP A 319 -23.12 -12.56 -1.06
CA TRP A 319 -23.53 -11.44 -0.22
C TRP A 319 -23.43 -11.78 1.26
N GLY A 320 -22.63 -11.02 2.01
CA GLY A 320 -22.49 -11.15 3.45
C GLY A 320 -23.64 -10.50 4.21
N TYR A 321 -23.84 -10.90 5.47
CA TYR A 321 -24.83 -10.27 6.34
C TYR A 321 -24.50 -8.79 6.64
N ASP A 322 -23.26 -8.37 6.39
CA ASP A 322 -22.79 -6.98 6.46
C ASP A 322 -23.13 -6.14 5.21
N GLY A 323 -23.86 -6.71 4.23
CA GLY A 323 -24.23 -6.05 2.98
C GLY A 323 -23.09 -5.97 1.95
N TYR A 324 -21.92 -6.52 2.25
CA TYR A 324 -20.78 -6.52 1.32
C TYR A 324 -20.70 -7.81 0.51
N ARG A 325 -20.11 -7.72 -0.69
CA ARG A 325 -19.72 -8.91 -1.45
C ARG A 325 -18.41 -9.49 -0.91
N HIS A 326 -18.41 -10.78 -0.60
CA HIS A 326 -17.25 -11.53 -0.10
C HIS A 326 -16.92 -12.72 -1.01
N ARG A 327 -15.70 -13.26 -0.89
CA ARG A 327 -15.22 -14.43 -1.63
C ARG A 327 -15.14 -15.66 -0.72
N GLY A 328 -15.99 -16.65 -1.01
CA GLY A 328 -16.05 -17.93 -0.32
C GLY A 328 -15.21 -19.04 -0.98
N GLU A 329 -14.92 -20.09 -0.21
CA GLU A 329 -14.33 -21.34 -0.69
C GLU A 329 -15.12 -22.56 -0.19
N LEU A 330 -15.53 -23.46 -1.10
CA LEU A 330 -16.14 -24.76 -0.79
C LEU A 330 -15.41 -25.89 -1.51
N VAL A 331 -15.31 -27.05 -0.86
CA VAL A 331 -14.87 -28.29 -1.51
C VAL A 331 -16.07 -29.20 -1.67
N ALA A 332 -16.26 -29.77 -2.85
CA ALA A 332 -17.38 -30.67 -3.15
C ALA A 332 -16.95 -31.73 -4.16
N HIS A 333 -17.77 -32.77 -4.34
CA HIS A 333 -17.55 -33.80 -5.34
C HIS A 333 -17.71 -33.24 -6.76
N ALA A 334 -16.96 -33.78 -7.72
CA ALA A 334 -16.89 -33.27 -9.09
C ALA A 334 -18.25 -33.26 -9.81
N ASP A 335 -19.16 -34.20 -9.52
CA ASP A 335 -20.51 -34.20 -10.09
C ASP A 335 -21.50 -33.28 -9.34
N ALA A 336 -21.22 -32.93 -8.09
CA ALA A 336 -22.08 -32.13 -7.23
C ALA A 336 -21.75 -30.62 -7.29
N VAL A 337 -20.48 -30.27 -7.46
CA VAL A 337 -19.99 -28.88 -7.41
C VAL A 337 -20.67 -27.97 -8.44
N GLY A 338 -21.05 -28.49 -9.61
CA GLY A 338 -21.79 -27.71 -10.63
C GLY A 338 -23.22 -27.34 -10.19
N ARG A 339 -23.88 -28.19 -9.40
CA ARG A 339 -25.21 -27.90 -8.82
C ARG A 339 -25.09 -26.86 -7.72
N MET A 340 -24.12 -27.04 -6.81
CA MET A 340 -23.82 -26.09 -5.74
C MET A 340 -23.42 -24.71 -6.28
N SER A 341 -22.54 -24.67 -7.30
CA SER A 341 -22.14 -23.43 -7.96
C SER A 341 -23.34 -22.68 -8.57
N ARG A 342 -24.24 -23.37 -9.28
CA ARG A 342 -25.45 -22.72 -9.83
C ARG A 342 -26.40 -22.22 -8.73
N ALA A 343 -26.60 -22.99 -7.67
CA ALA A 343 -27.45 -22.58 -6.55
C ALA A 343 -26.90 -21.34 -5.83
N LEU A 344 -25.61 -21.32 -5.53
CA LEU A 344 -24.94 -20.20 -4.87
C LEU A 344 -24.85 -18.96 -5.79
N SER A 345 -24.66 -19.14 -7.10
CA SER A 345 -24.80 -18.06 -8.09
C SER A 345 -26.23 -17.52 -8.15
N GLY A 346 -27.24 -18.39 -8.02
CA GLY A 346 -28.64 -17.98 -7.92
C GLY A 346 -28.97 -17.23 -6.63
N MET A 347 -28.31 -17.58 -5.52
CA MET A 347 -28.41 -16.83 -4.25
C MET A 347 -27.80 -15.46 -4.41
N TYR A 348 -26.58 -15.40 -4.97
CA TYR A 348 -25.90 -14.15 -5.30
C TYR A 348 -26.78 -13.21 -6.15
N ALA A 349 -27.39 -13.74 -7.21
CA ALA A 349 -28.23 -12.96 -8.14
C ALA A 349 -29.56 -12.49 -7.54
N ARG A 350 -29.94 -13.00 -6.36
CA ARG A 350 -31.15 -12.61 -5.60
C ARG A 350 -30.80 -11.93 -4.27
N GLU A 351 -29.54 -11.53 -4.11
CA GLU A 351 -28.98 -10.94 -2.88
C GLU A 351 -29.19 -11.78 -1.60
N LEU A 352 -29.45 -13.09 -1.75
CA LEU A 352 -29.73 -13.99 -0.63
C LEU A 352 -28.44 -14.22 0.19
N PRO A 353 -28.42 -13.82 1.48
CA PRO A 353 -27.18 -13.64 2.20
C PRO A 353 -26.62 -14.94 2.79
N ILE A 354 -25.29 -15.02 2.83
CA ILE A 354 -24.53 -16.11 3.45
C ILE A 354 -23.64 -15.52 4.53
N ARG A 355 -23.63 -16.14 5.72
CA ARG A 355 -22.92 -15.61 6.90
C ARG A 355 -21.41 -15.68 6.75
N SER A 356 -20.89 -16.86 6.40
CA SER A 356 -19.48 -17.08 6.07
C SER A 356 -19.32 -18.34 5.22
N MET A 357 -18.24 -18.42 4.44
CA MET A 357 -17.96 -19.55 3.55
C MET A 357 -16.46 -19.85 3.50
N TYR A 358 -15.99 -20.51 4.54
CA TYR A 358 -14.67 -21.08 4.67
C TYR A 358 -14.73 -22.60 4.50
N ARG A 359 -13.70 -23.17 3.87
CA ARG A 359 -13.53 -24.62 3.87
C ARG A 359 -13.40 -25.15 5.30
N VAL A 360 -14.10 -26.25 5.58
CA VAL A 360 -14.20 -26.85 6.93
C VAL A 360 -12.84 -27.28 7.50
N ASP A 361 -11.83 -27.59 6.67
CA ASP A 361 -10.46 -27.91 7.12
C ASP A 361 -9.81 -26.79 7.96
N ARG A 362 -10.26 -25.54 7.80
CA ARG A 362 -9.74 -24.41 8.58
C ARG A 362 -10.16 -24.44 10.06
N PHE A 363 -11.17 -25.24 10.42
CA PHE A 363 -11.71 -25.28 11.79
C PHE A 363 -10.93 -26.18 12.76
N GLY A 364 -10.12 -27.12 12.23
CA GLY A 364 -9.29 -28.05 12.99
C GLY A 364 -9.70 -29.52 12.76
N TRP A 365 -9.02 -30.45 13.43
CA TRP A 365 -9.41 -31.86 13.50
C TRP A 365 -10.20 -32.12 14.79
N SER A 366 -11.30 -32.84 14.69
CA SER A 366 -12.08 -33.30 15.84
C SER A 366 -11.89 -34.80 16.07
N LYS A 367 -11.31 -35.17 17.22
CA LYS A 367 -11.18 -36.57 17.65
C LYS A 367 -12.55 -37.27 17.81
N ARG A 368 -13.61 -36.51 18.12
CA ARG A 368 -14.98 -37.03 18.26
C ARG A 368 -15.61 -37.36 16.90
N LEU A 369 -15.34 -36.54 15.88
CA LEU A 369 -15.90 -36.73 14.54
C LEU A 369 -15.01 -37.57 13.63
N GLN A 370 -13.73 -37.76 13.98
CA GLN A 370 -12.71 -38.36 13.10
C GLN A 370 -12.70 -37.67 11.73
N GLY A 371 -12.65 -36.33 11.75
CA GLY A 371 -12.73 -35.45 10.58
C GLY A 371 -12.51 -34.00 10.96
N ALA A 372 -12.85 -33.05 10.08
CA ALA A 372 -12.76 -31.64 10.43
C ALA A 372 -13.82 -31.23 11.46
N ASP A 373 -13.51 -30.26 12.32
CA ASP A 373 -14.36 -29.84 13.44
C ASP A 373 -15.61 -29.07 12.97
N ASP A 374 -16.64 -29.86 12.67
CA ASP A 374 -17.93 -29.43 12.18
C ASP A 374 -18.76 -28.68 13.23
N HIS A 375 -18.65 -29.07 14.51
CA HIS A 375 -19.31 -28.34 15.60
C HIS A 375 -18.75 -26.93 15.72
N ALA A 376 -17.43 -26.75 15.53
CA ALA A 376 -16.83 -25.43 15.54
C ALA A 376 -17.06 -24.63 14.24
N SER A 377 -17.34 -25.31 13.11
CA SER A 377 -17.84 -24.71 11.85
C SER A 377 -19.25 -24.14 12.04
N MET A 378 -20.19 -24.98 12.52
CA MET A 378 -21.56 -24.56 12.83
C MET A 378 -21.62 -23.49 13.91
N ALA A 379 -20.79 -23.56 14.95
CA ALA A 379 -20.72 -22.55 16.01
C ALA A 379 -20.23 -21.16 15.52
N ALA A 380 -19.62 -21.10 14.33
CA ALA A 380 -19.29 -19.86 13.63
C ALA A 380 -20.35 -19.44 12.59
N GLY A 381 -21.36 -20.28 12.33
CA GLY A 381 -22.32 -20.11 11.26
C GLY A 381 -21.69 -20.20 9.86
N ASN A 382 -20.75 -21.12 9.69
CA ASN A 382 -20.02 -21.31 8.45
C ASN A 382 -20.72 -22.27 7.48
N THR A 383 -20.90 -21.82 6.23
CA THR A 383 -21.42 -22.63 5.13
C THR A 383 -20.33 -23.59 4.63
N SER A 384 -20.68 -24.87 4.49
CA SER A 384 -19.73 -25.99 4.41
C SER A 384 -20.26 -27.08 3.47
N ALA A 385 -19.38 -27.95 2.95
CA ALA A 385 -19.77 -29.04 2.04
C ALA A 385 -18.98 -30.32 2.36
N PHE A 386 -17.92 -30.65 1.60
CA PHE A 386 -17.14 -31.86 1.86
C PHE A 386 -16.45 -31.85 3.25
N ASN A 387 -16.83 -32.83 4.08
CA ASN A 387 -16.15 -33.19 5.33
C ASN A 387 -16.19 -34.71 5.47
N CYS A 388 -15.07 -35.38 5.26
CA CYS A 388 -14.95 -36.80 5.58
C CYS A 388 -14.88 -36.96 7.10
N ARG A 389 -15.99 -37.42 7.68
CA ARG A 389 -16.16 -37.61 9.12
C ARG A 389 -17.15 -38.73 9.43
N GLN A 390 -17.08 -39.25 10.64
CA GLN A 390 -18.11 -40.13 11.19
C GLN A 390 -19.38 -39.36 11.51
N VAL A 391 -20.48 -40.10 11.65
CA VAL A 391 -21.77 -39.57 12.12
C VAL A 391 -21.69 -39.21 13.60
N VAL A 392 -22.22 -38.04 13.96
CA VAL A 392 -22.29 -37.53 15.33
C VAL A 392 -23.04 -38.53 16.21
N GLY A 393 -22.31 -39.16 17.12
CA GLY A 393 -22.87 -40.15 18.06
C GLY A 393 -23.06 -41.56 17.49
N ARG A 394 -22.61 -41.84 16.26
CA ARG A 394 -22.58 -43.22 15.70
C ARG A 394 -21.19 -43.55 15.14
N PRO A 395 -20.26 -44.02 16.00
CA PRO A 395 -18.94 -44.43 15.56
C PRO A 395 -19.00 -45.46 14.41
N GLY A 396 -18.12 -45.31 13.41
CA GLY A 396 -18.05 -46.18 12.24
C GLY A 396 -19.02 -45.87 11.10
N VAL A 397 -20.17 -45.21 11.36
CA VAL A 397 -21.07 -44.72 10.29
C VAL A 397 -20.50 -43.43 9.68
N ARG A 398 -20.57 -43.26 8.37
CA ARG A 398 -20.02 -42.09 7.66
C ARG A 398 -21.08 -41.03 7.39
N SER A 399 -20.71 -39.77 7.59
CA SER A 399 -21.55 -38.62 7.27
C SER A 399 -21.79 -38.48 5.77
N PRO A 400 -22.99 -38.08 5.28
CA PRO A 400 -23.24 -37.74 3.88
C PRO A 400 -22.22 -36.75 3.27
N HIS A 401 -21.68 -35.85 4.10
CA HIS A 401 -20.60 -34.91 3.76
C HIS A 401 -19.31 -35.60 3.30
N SER A 402 -19.09 -36.85 3.70
CA SER A 402 -17.91 -37.66 3.34
C SER A 402 -17.83 -37.98 1.85
N TRP A 403 -18.96 -37.94 1.14
CA TRP A 403 -19.00 -38.11 -0.31
C TRP A 403 -18.94 -36.77 -1.06
N GLY A 404 -18.90 -35.63 -0.36
CA GLY A 404 -18.84 -34.29 -0.97
C GLY A 404 -20.10 -33.88 -1.73
N ARG A 405 -21.25 -34.50 -1.42
CA ARG A 405 -22.53 -34.26 -2.09
C ARG A 405 -23.48 -33.35 -1.31
N SER A 406 -23.21 -33.14 -0.03
CA SER A 406 -24.03 -32.35 0.88
C SER A 406 -23.50 -30.92 1.03
N LEU A 407 -24.39 -29.99 1.35
CA LEU A 407 -24.13 -28.56 1.56
C LEU A 407 -24.88 -28.10 2.82
N ASP A 408 -24.14 -27.61 3.81
CA ASP A 408 -24.70 -26.93 4.98
C ASP A 408 -24.70 -25.44 4.74
N LEU A 409 -25.87 -24.81 4.84
CA LEU A 409 -26.04 -23.39 4.56
C LEU A 409 -26.50 -22.63 5.82
N ASN A 410 -25.78 -21.57 6.18
CA ASN A 410 -26.01 -20.74 7.37
C ASN A 410 -26.41 -21.55 8.64
N PRO A 411 -25.57 -22.48 9.14
CA PRO A 411 -25.97 -23.41 10.21
C PRO A 411 -26.34 -22.77 11.55
N TRP A 412 -25.94 -21.51 11.78
CA TRP A 412 -26.28 -20.81 13.02
C TRP A 412 -27.77 -20.44 13.09
N GLU A 413 -28.31 -19.93 11.99
CA GLU A 413 -29.73 -19.62 11.82
C GLU A 413 -30.58 -20.87 11.54
N ASN A 414 -29.95 -21.96 11.10
CA ASN A 414 -30.62 -23.17 10.65
C ASN A 414 -30.06 -24.39 11.42
N PRO A 415 -30.48 -24.57 12.68
CA PRO A 415 -29.96 -25.61 13.55
C PRO A 415 -30.48 -27.01 13.17
N TYR A 416 -29.86 -28.03 13.77
CA TYR A 416 -30.24 -29.42 13.65
C TYR A 416 -30.40 -30.11 15.01
N ARG A 417 -31.23 -31.15 15.02
CA ARG A 417 -31.64 -31.90 16.22
C ARG A 417 -30.74 -33.10 16.45
N THR A 418 -30.13 -33.15 17.64
CA THR A 418 -29.43 -34.32 18.17
C THR A 418 -30.19 -34.90 19.37
N SER A 419 -29.75 -36.06 19.87
CA SER A 419 -30.21 -36.61 21.15
C SER A 419 -29.89 -35.70 22.35
N GLY A 420 -28.83 -34.90 22.26
CA GLY A 420 -28.44 -33.91 23.28
C GLY A 420 -29.07 -32.52 23.10
N GLY A 421 -30.10 -32.38 22.26
CA GLY A 421 -30.73 -31.10 21.93
C GLY A 421 -30.27 -30.50 20.61
N TRP A 422 -30.47 -29.19 20.45
CA TRP A 422 -30.29 -28.47 19.19
C TRP A 422 -28.91 -27.84 19.04
N LEU A 423 -28.27 -28.08 17.91
CA LEU A 423 -26.96 -27.52 17.57
C LEU A 423 -27.04 -26.67 16.29
N PRO A 424 -26.28 -25.56 16.20
CA PRO A 424 -25.42 -25.02 17.25
C PRO A 424 -26.22 -24.32 18.36
N THR A 425 -27.48 -23.92 18.13
CA THR A 425 -28.33 -23.27 19.14
C THR A 425 -29.80 -23.64 18.97
N GLY A 426 -30.53 -23.78 20.09
CA GLY A 426 -31.98 -23.99 20.09
C GLY A 426 -32.80 -22.72 19.84
N TRP A 427 -32.21 -21.52 19.93
CA TRP A 427 -32.96 -20.26 19.84
C TRP A 427 -33.72 -20.10 18.53
N TRP A 428 -33.11 -20.50 17.41
CA TRP A 428 -33.70 -20.39 16.07
C TRP A 428 -34.78 -21.44 15.78
N VAL A 429 -34.97 -22.45 16.64
CA VAL A 429 -36.01 -23.47 16.47
C VAL A 429 -37.39 -22.82 16.55
N GLY A 430 -38.23 -23.10 15.56
CA GLY A 430 -39.56 -22.48 15.42
C GLY A 430 -39.57 -21.00 15.02
N ARG A 431 -38.40 -20.35 14.89
CA ARG A 431 -38.26 -18.97 14.41
C ARG A 431 -37.76 -18.95 12.98
N ASP A 432 -38.46 -18.29 12.08
CA ASP A 432 -38.04 -18.02 10.71
C ASP A 432 -37.53 -16.59 10.54
N HIS A 433 -36.94 -16.31 9.38
CA HIS A 433 -36.51 -14.99 8.94
C HIS A 433 -36.40 -15.00 7.42
N PRO A 434 -37.03 -14.05 6.69
CA PRO A 434 -37.23 -14.13 5.23
C PRO A 434 -35.95 -14.27 4.41
N GLU A 435 -34.82 -13.82 4.95
CA GLU A 435 -33.50 -13.89 4.29
C GLU A 435 -32.62 -15.07 4.75
N VAL A 436 -32.70 -15.50 6.02
CA VAL A 436 -31.62 -16.30 6.65
C VAL A 436 -32.06 -17.54 7.43
N ALA A 437 -33.33 -17.67 7.84
CA ALA A 437 -33.78 -18.76 8.69
C ALA A 437 -35.07 -19.38 8.13
N TRP A 438 -34.98 -20.58 7.57
CA TRP A 438 -36.09 -21.20 6.84
C TRP A 438 -36.76 -22.33 7.62
N ARG A 439 -38.09 -22.29 7.70
CA ARG A 439 -38.91 -23.33 8.33
C ARG A 439 -39.91 -24.01 7.37
N SER A 440 -39.89 -23.61 6.10
CA SER A 440 -40.76 -24.14 5.05
C SER A 440 -40.01 -24.29 3.71
N GLY A 441 -40.45 -25.25 2.90
CA GLY A 441 -39.99 -25.46 1.52
C GLY A 441 -40.37 -24.34 0.54
N SER A 442 -41.18 -23.35 0.97
CA SER A 442 -41.49 -22.14 0.21
C SER A 442 -40.49 -21.00 0.40
N HIS A 443 -39.62 -21.06 1.42
CA HIS A 443 -38.62 -20.01 1.68
C HIS A 443 -37.70 -19.81 0.48
N ALA A 444 -37.35 -18.56 0.15
CA ALA A 444 -36.64 -18.19 -1.07
C ALA A 444 -35.36 -19.02 -1.32
N VAL A 445 -34.54 -19.19 -0.29
CA VAL A 445 -33.34 -20.06 -0.30
C VAL A 445 -33.68 -21.52 -0.63
N VAL A 446 -34.63 -22.14 0.09
CA VAL A 446 -34.97 -23.56 -0.08
C VAL A 446 -35.61 -23.83 -1.45
N ALA A 447 -36.49 -22.93 -1.89
CA ALA A 447 -37.12 -23.00 -3.20
C ALA A 447 -36.09 -22.88 -4.33
N LEU A 448 -35.11 -21.99 -4.20
CA LEU A 448 -34.01 -21.84 -5.16
C LEU A 448 -33.06 -23.05 -5.17
N LEU A 449 -32.63 -23.55 -4.01
CA LEU A 449 -31.75 -24.73 -3.96
C LEU A 449 -32.43 -25.94 -4.62
N ARG A 450 -33.75 -26.08 -4.46
CA ARG A 450 -34.57 -27.10 -5.14
C ARG A 450 -34.53 -26.99 -6.67
N THR A 451 -34.61 -25.79 -7.27
CA THR A 451 -34.52 -25.65 -8.75
C THR A 451 -33.17 -26.07 -9.30
N HIS A 452 -32.12 -26.03 -8.47
CA HIS A 452 -30.78 -26.51 -8.81
C HIS A 452 -30.50 -27.95 -8.33
N THR A 453 -31.55 -28.72 -8.02
CA THR A 453 -31.50 -30.14 -7.61
C THR A 453 -30.70 -30.41 -6.32
N LEU A 454 -30.63 -29.42 -5.44
CA LEU A 454 -30.23 -29.58 -4.03
C LEU A 454 -31.50 -29.77 -3.19
N ARG A 455 -31.70 -30.98 -2.65
CA ARG A 455 -32.88 -31.30 -1.83
C ARG A 455 -32.61 -30.92 -0.38
N TRP A 456 -33.52 -30.16 0.23
CA TRP A 456 -33.60 -30.04 1.69
C TRP A 456 -34.05 -31.39 2.25
N THR A 457 -33.11 -32.18 2.78
CA THR A 457 -33.33 -33.64 2.96
C THR A 457 -34.11 -33.97 4.22
N TYR A 458 -33.85 -33.25 5.32
CA TYR A 458 -34.32 -33.57 6.67
C TYR A 458 -35.29 -32.53 7.25
N GLY A 459 -35.64 -31.49 6.48
CA GLY A 459 -36.61 -30.47 6.89
C GLY A 459 -36.17 -29.69 8.12
N THR A 460 -37.10 -29.32 8.98
CA THR A 460 -36.81 -28.53 10.19
C THR A 460 -36.08 -29.29 11.30
N ALA A 461 -35.99 -30.63 11.21
CA ALA A 461 -35.18 -31.42 12.14
C ALA A 461 -33.67 -31.21 11.90
N ASP A 462 -33.29 -30.73 10.72
CA ASP A 462 -31.94 -30.37 10.34
C ASP A 462 -32.00 -29.35 9.21
N ALA A 463 -32.11 -28.09 9.64
CA ALA A 463 -32.51 -27.04 8.72
C ALA A 463 -31.41 -26.69 7.71
N HIS A 464 -30.12 -26.81 8.05
CA HIS A 464 -29.05 -26.34 7.17
C HIS A 464 -28.71 -27.27 6.00
N HIS A 465 -29.08 -28.55 6.04
CA HIS A 465 -28.53 -29.58 5.15
C HIS A 465 -29.27 -29.73 3.82
N PHE A 466 -28.50 -29.72 2.72
CA PHE A 466 -29.01 -29.97 1.37
C PHE A 466 -28.17 -30.98 0.60
N ASP A 467 -28.82 -31.96 -0.05
CA ASP A 467 -28.11 -32.99 -0.84
C ASP A 467 -28.22 -32.80 -2.36
N ALA A 468 -27.07 -32.89 -3.02
CA ALA A 468 -26.94 -32.99 -4.47
C ALA A 468 -27.27 -34.42 -4.94
N ARG A 469 -28.54 -34.66 -5.28
CA ARG A 469 -28.99 -35.93 -5.88
C ARG A 469 -28.18 -36.29 -7.12
N ALA A 470 -27.94 -37.58 -7.34
CA ALA A 470 -27.40 -38.07 -8.61
C ALA A 470 -28.45 -37.92 -9.71
N ALA A 471 -28.03 -37.61 -10.93
CA ALA A 471 -28.90 -37.63 -12.10
C ALA A 471 -28.83 -39.02 -12.74
N GLY A 472 -29.98 -39.59 -13.12
CA GLY A 472 -30.01 -40.74 -14.03
C GLY A 472 -29.92 -42.15 -13.41
N ARG A 473 -30.61 -42.42 -12.29
CA ARG A 473 -31.12 -43.77 -12.01
C ARG A 473 -32.61 -43.70 -11.68
N THR A 474 -33.43 -44.34 -12.51
CA THR A 474 -34.81 -44.69 -12.16
C THR A 474 -34.79 -45.57 -10.91
N ALA A 475 -35.74 -45.36 -10.00
CA ALA A 475 -35.76 -46.05 -8.71
C ALA A 475 -36.19 -47.52 -8.85
N GLY A 476 -35.28 -48.37 -9.36
CA GLY A 476 -35.37 -49.81 -9.20
C GLY A 476 -35.30 -50.17 -7.71
N ARG A 477 -36.17 -51.08 -7.27
CA ARG A 477 -36.22 -51.59 -5.89
C ARG A 477 -34.97 -52.44 -5.59
N GLY A 478 -33.86 -51.75 -5.31
CA GLY A 478 -32.55 -52.37 -5.09
C GLY A 478 -31.36 -51.38 -5.16
N ASP A 479 -31.56 -50.18 -5.70
CA ASP A 479 -30.46 -49.21 -5.93
C ASP A 479 -30.73 -47.87 -5.23
N ARG A 480 -31.20 -47.95 -3.98
CA ARG A 480 -30.96 -46.87 -3.01
C ARG A 480 -29.45 -46.86 -2.75
N PRO A 481 -28.71 -45.74 -2.89
CA PRO A 481 -27.53 -45.60 -2.06
C PRO A 481 -28.02 -45.73 -0.61
N ASP A 482 -27.34 -46.50 0.23
CA ASP A 482 -27.68 -46.66 1.64
C ASP A 482 -27.60 -45.29 2.34
N LEU A 483 -28.71 -44.56 2.29
CA LEU A 483 -29.05 -43.59 3.30
C LEU A 483 -29.10 -44.39 4.60
N PRO A 484 -28.35 -44.00 5.64
CA PRO A 484 -28.37 -44.72 6.91
C PRO A 484 -29.84 -44.87 7.38
N PRO A 485 -30.18 -46.02 8.01
CA PRO A 485 -31.57 -46.38 8.32
C PRO A 485 -32.28 -45.21 9.01
N GLU A 486 -33.53 -44.97 8.60
CA GLU A 486 -34.32 -43.83 9.08
C GLU A 486 -34.27 -43.76 10.61
N CYS A 487 -33.59 -42.73 11.09
CA CYS A 487 -33.29 -42.58 12.49
C CYS A 487 -34.50 -41.94 13.17
N ASP A 488 -35.35 -42.75 13.80
CA ASP A 488 -36.58 -42.29 14.46
C ASP A 488 -36.32 -41.03 15.31
N HIS A 489 -36.84 -39.91 14.80
CA HIS A 489 -36.84 -38.57 15.40
C HIS A 489 -35.46 -37.90 15.65
N VAL A 490 -34.33 -38.44 15.17
CA VAL A 490 -32.97 -37.88 15.36
C VAL A 490 -32.17 -37.88 14.06
N VAL A 491 -31.67 -36.74 13.59
CA VAL A 491 -30.96 -36.68 12.30
C VAL A 491 -29.55 -37.28 12.40
N CYS A 492 -29.22 -38.14 11.46
CA CYS A 492 -28.00 -38.94 11.43
C CYS A 492 -26.94 -38.31 10.53
N HIS A 493 -26.21 -37.36 11.12
CA HIS A 493 -25.22 -36.49 10.50
C HIS A 493 -23.79 -36.94 10.64
#